data_AF-A0A0V1CI74-F1
#
_entry.id   AF-A0A0V1CI74-F1
#
_cell.length_a   1.000
_cell.length_b   1.000
_cell.length_c   1.000
_cell.angle_alpha   90.00
_cell.angle_beta   90.00
_cell.angle_gamma   90.00
#
_symmetry.space_group_name_H-M   'P 1'
#
loop_
_entity.id
_entity.type
_entity.pdbx_description
1 polymer ?
#
loop_
_entity_poly.entity_id
_entity_poly.type
_entity_poly.pdbx_seq_one_letter_code
_entity_poly.pdbx_strand_id
1 'polypeptide(L)'
;LNSKLKKSFLILFFKMGAKVSRNDYDWSYTEEPHATRRNLILKKHPEIAALFGFDHAFVYVVTCIVITQFIFCYLLKDSDWTLIFLQAYFSGGLYNHALMLAVHEIAHNAAFGNCKPLWNRLFGIFANFPIPLPFSVSFKKYHIEHHRYMGEEVLDTDVPTLFEARLFTNSFRKLIWLFFQPFFYAFRPLVIYRKAVSDLEILNFIVQMTVNYFVIQYFGWKSFTFLILSMILSMGIHPTAGHFISEHYVFKPGQETYSYYGPLNLVTFNVGYHVEHHDFPFIPGVRLPLVRKIAPEYYDHLMHHESWIWVLWKFVFDPAVGPYARIKRPARVPLDHSATNYFTDYVAILKRIAKWFRLAVYPSCPVPTEVH
;
A
#
# COMPACT_ATOMS: atom_id res chain seq x y z
N LEU A 1 -3.39 46.77 -7.05
CA LEU A 1 -2.37 45.86 -7.64
C LEU A 1 -2.87 45.30 -8.97
N ASN A 2 -2.14 45.62 -10.05
CA ASN A 2 -2.52 45.43 -11.45
C ASN A 2 -2.70 43.93 -11.81
N SER A 3 -3.77 43.56 -12.51
CA SER A 3 -4.11 42.16 -12.84
C SER A 3 -3.02 41.47 -13.67
N LYS A 4 -2.28 42.24 -14.49
CA LYS A 4 -1.10 41.78 -15.22
C LYS A 4 0.06 41.40 -14.31
N LEU A 5 0.33 42.16 -13.24
CA LEU A 5 1.37 41.81 -12.27
C LEU A 5 1.00 40.53 -11.51
N LYS A 6 -0.27 40.39 -11.10
CA LYS A 6 -0.76 39.14 -10.49
C LYS A 6 -0.60 37.96 -11.43
N LYS A 7 -0.93 38.11 -12.72
CA LYS A 7 -0.79 37.05 -13.73
C LYS A 7 0.68 36.69 -14.00
N SER A 8 1.57 37.67 -14.11
CA SER A 8 3.01 37.43 -14.28
C SER A 8 3.64 36.79 -13.05
N PHE A 9 3.28 37.23 -11.84
CA PHE A 9 3.76 36.65 -10.59
C PHE A 9 3.27 35.21 -10.44
N LEU A 10 2.01 34.94 -10.79
CA LEU A 10 1.45 33.60 -10.82
C LEU A 10 2.20 32.70 -11.82
N ILE A 11 2.48 33.19 -13.04
CA ILE A 11 3.24 32.45 -14.05
C ILE A 11 4.68 32.16 -13.60
N LEU A 12 5.35 33.15 -13.00
CA LEU A 12 6.71 32.99 -12.46
C LEU A 12 6.72 31.98 -11.31
N PHE A 13 5.77 32.08 -10.37
CA PHE A 13 5.60 31.14 -9.26
C PHE A 13 5.40 29.69 -9.75
N PHE A 14 4.57 29.49 -10.78
CA PHE A 14 4.38 28.18 -11.41
C PHE A 14 5.58 27.67 -12.24
N LYS A 15 6.62 28.49 -12.44
CA LYS A 15 7.86 28.16 -13.19
C LYS A 15 9.09 28.06 -12.29
N MET A 16 8.96 28.20 -10.97
CA MET A 16 10.10 28.15 -10.04
C MET A 16 10.68 26.73 -9.87
N GLY A 17 12.00 26.69 -9.69
CA GLY A 17 12.75 25.47 -9.36
C GLY A 17 13.28 24.69 -10.55
N ALA A 18 13.91 23.55 -10.25
CA ALA A 18 14.44 22.63 -11.25
C ALA A 18 13.32 22.13 -12.17
N LYS A 19 13.61 22.03 -13.47
CA LYS A 19 12.73 21.40 -14.46
C LYS A 19 13.17 19.95 -14.67
N VAL A 20 12.22 19.03 -14.82
CA VAL A 20 12.54 17.63 -15.12
C VAL A 20 13.38 17.52 -16.39
N SER A 21 14.42 16.68 -16.36
CA SER A 21 15.33 16.46 -17.48
C SER A 21 14.79 15.45 -18.50
N ARG A 22 13.83 14.61 -18.09
CA ARG A 22 13.18 13.60 -18.94
C ARG A 22 11.94 14.15 -19.63
N ASN A 23 11.73 13.74 -20.88
CA ASN A 23 10.53 14.02 -21.68
C ASN A 23 9.71 12.74 -22.00
N ASP A 24 10.23 11.57 -21.65
CA ASP A 24 9.58 10.28 -21.76
C ASP A 24 10.04 9.36 -20.62
N TYR A 25 9.40 8.20 -20.50
CA TYR A 25 9.79 7.13 -19.60
C TYR A 25 11.06 6.42 -20.07
N ASP A 26 11.71 5.70 -19.16
CA ASP A 26 12.85 4.84 -19.50
C ASP A 26 12.28 3.49 -20.00
N TRP A 27 12.40 3.22 -21.31
CA TRP A 27 11.84 2.00 -21.89
C TRP A 27 12.81 0.82 -21.79
N SER A 28 12.30 -0.32 -21.29
CA SER A 28 13.02 -1.59 -21.25
C SER A 28 12.35 -2.62 -22.16
N TYR A 29 13.18 -3.43 -22.81
CA TYR A 29 12.76 -4.55 -23.68
C TYR A 29 13.17 -5.92 -23.10
N THR A 30 13.59 -5.95 -21.83
CA THR A 30 13.84 -7.17 -21.08
C THR A 30 12.77 -7.37 -20.01
N GLU A 31 12.63 -8.60 -19.51
CA GLU A 31 11.78 -8.87 -18.35
C GLU A 31 12.25 -8.11 -17.10
N GLU A 32 11.36 -8.05 -16.11
CA GLU A 32 11.68 -7.54 -14.79
C GLU A 32 12.68 -8.47 -14.05
N PRO A 33 13.59 -7.94 -13.21
CA PRO A 33 14.73 -8.69 -12.70
C PRO A 33 14.40 -9.64 -11.55
N HIS A 34 13.27 -9.48 -10.86
CA HIS A 34 12.94 -10.17 -9.63
C HIS A 34 12.66 -11.65 -9.83
N ALA A 35 11.89 -12.04 -10.84
CA ALA A 35 11.64 -13.46 -11.12
C ALA A 35 12.94 -14.22 -11.42
N THR A 36 13.83 -13.63 -12.23
CA THR A 36 15.14 -14.21 -12.54
C THR A 36 16.03 -14.27 -11.29
N ARG A 37 16.13 -13.18 -10.53
CA ARG A 37 16.95 -13.12 -9.32
C ARG A 37 16.45 -14.09 -8.24
N ARG A 38 15.15 -14.18 -8.00
CA ARG A 38 14.54 -15.19 -7.11
C ARG A 38 14.98 -16.61 -7.47
N ASN A 39 14.92 -16.98 -8.75
CA ASN A 39 15.29 -18.33 -9.19
C ASN A 39 16.78 -18.62 -8.97
N LEU A 40 17.65 -17.65 -9.25
CA LEU A 40 19.09 -17.77 -9.00
C LEU A 40 19.40 -17.91 -7.51
N ILE A 41 18.76 -17.09 -6.68
CA ILE A 41 18.92 -17.13 -5.22
C ILE A 41 18.44 -18.47 -4.67
N LEU A 42 17.25 -18.96 -5.02
CA LEU A 42 16.75 -20.24 -4.52
C LEU A 42 17.63 -21.43 -4.92
N LYS A 43 18.29 -21.35 -6.08
CA LYS A 43 19.23 -22.39 -6.51
C LYS A 43 20.52 -22.38 -5.69
N LYS A 44 21.02 -21.20 -5.32
CA LYS A 44 22.28 -21.04 -4.59
C LYS A 44 22.11 -21.13 -3.06
N HIS A 45 20.99 -20.63 -2.57
CA HIS A 45 20.59 -20.50 -1.16
C HIS A 45 19.22 -21.14 -0.92
N PRO A 46 19.09 -22.47 -1.05
CA PRO A 46 17.81 -23.16 -0.82
C PRO A 46 17.27 -22.97 0.61
N GLU A 47 18.12 -22.64 1.57
CA GLU A 47 17.73 -22.32 2.96
C GLU A 47 16.75 -21.15 3.09
N ILE A 48 16.69 -20.25 2.09
CA ILE A 48 15.68 -19.16 2.04
C ILE A 48 14.25 -19.72 2.00
N ALA A 49 14.06 -20.96 1.51
CA ALA A 49 12.76 -21.63 1.54
C ALA A 49 12.17 -21.73 2.97
N ALA A 50 13.00 -21.78 4.01
CA ALA A 50 12.56 -21.82 5.40
C ALA A 50 12.00 -20.48 5.90
N LEU A 51 12.26 -19.38 5.20
CA LEU A 51 11.78 -18.05 5.58
C LEU A 51 10.33 -17.78 5.14
N PHE A 52 9.80 -18.55 4.19
CA PHE A 52 8.39 -18.45 3.77
C PHE A 52 7.44 -18.74 4.93
N GLY A 53 6.23 -18.16 4.86
CA GLY A 53 5.19 -18.38 5.84
C GLY A 53 4.56 -17.07 6.27
N PHE A 54 4.22 -16.95 7.55
CA PHE A 54 3.63 -15.77 8.13
C PHE A 54 4.20 -15.50 9.52
N ASP A 55 4.04 -14.27 9.99
CA ASP A 55 4.40 -13.88 11.35
C ASP A 55 3.15 -13.90 12.24
N HIS A 56 3.20 -14.68 13.32
CA HIS A 56 2.10 -14.79 14.27
C HIS A 56 1.88 -13.50 15.07
N ALA A 57 2.92 -12.68 15.28
CA ALA A 57 2.80 -11.42 16.01
C ALA A 57 2.05 -10.36 15.18
N PHE A 58 2.16 -10.43 13.85
CA PHE A 58 1.66 -9.42 12.93
C PHE A 58 0.17 -9.10 13.12
N VAL A 59 -0.70 -10.10 13.31
CA VAL A 59 -2.13 -9.87 13.53
C VAL A 59 -2.39 -9.07 14.80
N TYR A 60 -1.65 -9.33 15.87
CA TYR A 60 -1.80 -8.61 17.14
C TYR A 60 -1.30 -7.18 17.03
N VAL A 61 -0.15 -6.97 16.37
CA VAL A 61 0.41 -5.62 16.15
C VAL A 61 -0.56 -4.76 15.34
N VAL A 62 -1.10 -5.29 14.23
CA VAL A 62 -2.07 -4.58 13.39
C VAL A 62 -3.35 -4.27 14.17
N THR A 63 -3.87 -5.22 14.95
CA THR A 63 -5.03 -4.99 15.83
C THR A 63 -4.77 -3.90 16.86
N CYS A 64 -3.59 -3.88 17.49
CA CYS A 64 -3.21 -2.81 18.42
C CYS A 64 -3.18 -1.44 17.74
N ILE A 65 -2.67 -1.34 16.51
CA ILE A 65 -2.64 -0.08 15.76
C ILE A 65 -4.07 0.38 15.42
N VAL A 66 -4.96 -0.52 15.00
CA VAL A 66 -6.36 -0.20 14.72
C VAL A 66 -7.05 0.36 15.97
N ILE A 67 -6.90 -0.32 17.11
CA ILE A 67 -7.47 0.12 18.39
C ILE A 67 -6.89 1.49 18.79
N THR A 68 -5.58 1.68 18.64
CA THR A 68 -4.90 2.94 18.97
C THR A 68 -5.45 4.12 18.18
N GLN A 69 -5.70 3.95 16.88
CA GLN A 69 -6.32 5.00 16.06
C GLN A 69 -7.73 5.36 16.54
N PHE A 70 -8.54 4.38 16.96
CA PHE A 70 -9.87 4.66 17.53
C PHE A 70 -9.79 5.32 18.92
N ILE A 71 -8.78 4.98 19.74
CA ILE A 71 -8.50 5.69 20.98
C ILE A 71 -8.18 7.16 20.68
N PHE A 72 -7.35 7.45 19.67
CA PHE A 72 -7.10 8.82 19.25
C PHE A 72 -8.37 9.54 18.80
N CYS A 73 -9.24 8.90 18.02
CA CYS A 73 -10.56 9.48 17.70
C CYS A 73 -11.35 9.85 18.96
N TYR A 74 -11.45 8.93 19.94
CA TYR A 74 -12.16 9.22 21.18
C TYR A 74 -11.55 10.40 21.97
N LEU A 75 -10.21 10.46 22.07
CA LEU A 75 -9.52 11.53 22.79
C LEU A 75 -9.61 12.88 22.07
N LEU A 76 -9.68 12.87 20.73
CA LEU A 76 -9.67 14.08 19.90
C LEU A 76 -11.05 14.67 19.62
N LYS A 77 -12.13 13.94 19.92
CA LYS A 77 -13.51 14.32 19.54
C LYS A 77 -13.91 15.76 19.90
N ASP A 78 -13.46 16.25 21.07
CA ASP A 78 -13.79 17.57 21.60
C ASP A 78 -12.60 18.56 21.55
N SER A 79 -11.46 18.14 20.99
CA SER A 79 -10.23 18.94 20.91
C SER A 79 -10.36 20.14 19.97
N ASP A 80 -9.48 21.13 20.09
CA ASP A 80 -9.41 22.23 19.13
C ASP A 80 -8.81 21.78 17.79
N TRP A 81 -9.05 22.56 16.73
CA TRP A 81 -8.60 22.23 15.38
C TRP A 81 -7.07 22.19 15.25
N THR A 82 -6.33 23.02 16.00
CA THR A 82 -4.87 23.01 15.94
C THR A 82 -4.34 21.67 16.45
N LEU A 83 -4.88 21.15 17.56
CA LEU A 83 -4.51 19.84 18.05
C LEU A 83 -4.87 18.72 17.05
N ILE A 84 -6.01 18.81 16.36
CA ILE A 84 -6.40 17.86 15.29
C ILE A 84 -5.34 17.83 14.18
N PHE A 85 -4.92 18.98 13.66
CA PHE A 85 -3.93 19.05 12.59
C PHE A 85 -2.55 18.53 13.03
N LEU A 86 -2.10 18.91 14.24
CA LEU A 86 -0.84 18.44 14.79
C LEU A 86 -0.84 16.93 14.98
N GLN A 87 -1.90 16.38 15.59
CA GLN A 87 -2.00 14.93 15.80
C GLN A 87 -2.13 14.17 14.49
N ALA A 88 -2.86 14.70 13.50
CA ALA A 88 -2.96 14.08 12.18
C ALA A 88 -1.59 13.97 11.50
N TYR A 89 -0.68 14.93 11.71
CA TYR A 89 0.67 14.87 11.14
C TYR A 89 1.61 13.95 11.94
N PHE A 90 1.77 14.17 13.25
CA PHE A 90 2.80 13.50 14.04
C PHE A 90 2.44 12.07 14.45
N SER A 91 1.15 11.80 14.69
CA SER A 91 0.69 10.49 15.16
C SER A 91 -0.13 9.80 14.07
N GLY A 92 -1.18 10.47 13.61
CA GLY A 92 -2.14 9.97 12.65
C GLY A 92 -1.48 9.48 11.35
N GLY A 93 -0.67 10.33 10.71
CA GLY A 93 0.05 10.02 9.48
C GLY A 93 0.96 8.80 9.61
N LEU A 94 1.66 8.66 10.74
CA LEU A 94 2.53 7.53 11.03
C LEU A 94 1.75 6.21 11.14
N TYR A 95 0.75 6.16 12.03
CA TYR A 95 -0.06 4.96 12.25
C TYR A 95 -0.92 4.61 11.03
N ASN A 96 -1.39 5.61 10.29
CA ASN A 96 -2.16 5.41 9.06
C ASN A 96 -1.27 4.81 7.96
N HIS A 97 -0.04 5.32 7.80
CA HIS A 97 0.94 4.72 6.90
C HIS A 97 1.28 3.27 7.30
N ALA A 98 1.47 3.01 8.59
CA ALA A 98 1.68 1.65 9.10
C ALA A 98 0.50 0.74 8.73
N LEU A 99 -0.76 1.18 8.89
CA LEU A 99 -1.93 0.38 8.48
C LEU A 99 -2.02 0.15 6.97
N MET A 100 -1.64 1.12 6.15
CA MET A 100 -1.56 0.91 4.70
C MET A 100 -0.54 -0.17 4.34
N LEU A 101 0.62 -0.17 5.00
CA LEU A 101 1.63 -1.21 4.82
C LEU A 101 1.22 -2.54 5.44
N ALA A 102 0.43 -2.53 6.50
CA ALA A 102 -0.19 -3.74 6.99
C ALA A 102 -1.13 -4.34 5.93
N VAL A 103 -1.96 -3.52 5.29
CA VAL A 103 -2.82 -3.96 4.17
C VAL A 103 -1.98 -4.50 3.01
N HIS A 104 -0.81 -3.91 2.73
CA HIS A 104 0.17 -4.42 1.78
C HIS A 104 0.65 -5.84 2.13
N GLU A 105 1.19 -6.04 3.33
CA GLU A 105 1.65 -7.37 3.79
C GLU A 105 0.49 -8.38 3.79
N ILE A 106 -0.70 -7.95 4.22
CA ILE A 106 -1.90 -8.77 4.19
C ILE A 106 -2.24 -9.15 2.75
N ALA A 107 -2.06 -8.29 1.74
CA ALA A 107 -2.35 -8.59 0.33
C ALA A 107 -1.57 -9.82 -0.17
N HIS A 108 -0.33 -9.96 0.31
CA HIS A 108 0.56 -11.12 0.12
C HIS A 108 0.28 -12.31 1.05
N ASN A 109 -0.84 -12.25 1.77
CA ASN A 109 -1.32 -13.25 2.72
C ASN A 109 -0.41 -13.46 3.94
N ALA A 110 0.37 -12.46 4.33
CA ALA A 110 1.30 -12.55 5.46
C ALA A 110 0.65 -12.59 6.85
N ALA A 111 -0.68 -12.44 6.97
CA ALA A 111 -1.37 -12.52 8.27
C ALA A 111 -1.75 -13.95 8.67
N PHE A 112 -2.24 -14.75 7.72
CA PHE A 112 -2.70 -16.13 7.99
C PHE A 112 -2.12 -17.18 7.03
N GLY A 113 -1.18 -16.77 6.18
CA GLY A 113 -0.57 -17.61 5.16
C GLY A 113 -1.47 -17.84 3.93
N ASN A 114 -0.87 -18.44 2.89
CA ASN A 114 -1.50 -18.67 1.59
C ASN A 114 -2.67 -19.67 1.62
N CYS A 115 -2.72 -20.55 2.63
CA CYS A 115 -3.81 -21.53 2.79
C CYS A 115 -5.12 -20.90 3.28
N LYS A 116 -5.10 -19.64 3.72
CA LYS A 116 -6.26 -18.94 4.31
C LYS A 116 -6.50 -17.58 3.62
N PRO A 117 -6.72 -17.55 2.30
CA PRO A 117 -6.80 -16.28 1.55
C PRO A 117 -7.96 -15.40 2.02
N LEU A 118 -9.14 -15.98 2.30
CA LEU A 118 -10.32 -15.24 2.77
C LEU A 118 -10.10 -14.63 4.17
N TRP A 119 -9.42 -15.32 5.09
CA TRP A 119 -9.07 -14.77 6.40
C TRP A 119 -8.17 -13.54 6.29
N ASN A 120 -7.18 -13.59 5.37
CA ASN A 120 -6.37 -12.42 5.05
C ASN A 120 -7.23 -11.29 4.47
N ARG A 121 -8.22 -11.57 3.60
CA ARG A 121 -9.10 -10.53 3.06
C ARG A 121 -9.93 -9.84 4.15
N LEU A 122 -10.57 -10.63 5.02
CA LEU A 122 -11.38 -10.10 6.11
C LEU A 122 -10.54 -9.28 7.11
N PHE A 123 -9.34 -9.76 7.43
CA PHE A 123 -8.44 -9.01 8.30
C PHE A 123 -7.87 -7.75 7.66
N GLY A 124 -7.65 -7.76 6.34
CA GLY A 124 -7.31 -6.55 5.59
C GLY A 124 -8.43 -5.51 5.65
N ILE A 125 -9.70 -5.93 5.53
CA ILE A 125 -10.86 -5.04 5.71
C ILE A 125 -10.87 -4.46 7.14
N PHE A 126 -10.58 -5.27 8.15
CA PHE A 126 -10.44 -4.80 9.53
C PHE A 126 -9.29 -3.79 9.71
N ALA A 127 -8.10 -4.07 9.15
CA ALA A 127 -6.95 -3.17 9.17
C ALA A 127 -7.26 -1.83 8.47
N ASN A 128 -8.16 -1.83 7.49
CA ASN A 128 -8.63 -0.63 6.79
C ASN A 128 -9.52 0.28 7.66
N PHE A 129 -10.11 -0.21 8.76
CA PHE A 129 -11.13 0.55 9.51
C PHE A 129 -10.77 2.01 9.84
N PRO A 130 -9.54 2.32 10.31
CA PRO A 130 -9.13 3.70 10.60
C PRO A 130 -8.74 4.54 9.36
N ILE A 131 -8.92 4.02 8.16
CA ILE A 131 -8.65 4.71 6.89
C ILE A 131 -10.00 4.91 6.20
N PRO A 132 -10.48 6.15 6.02
CA PRO A 132 -11.89 6.42 5.68
C PRO A 132 -12.28 6.12 4.23
N LEU A 133 -11.50 5.30 3.52
CA LEU A 133 -11.74 4.83 2.16
C LEU A 133 -11.63 3.29 2.09
N PRO A 134 -12.55 2.58 1.39
CA PRO A 134 -12.53 1.13 1.31
C PRO A 134 -11.54 0.66 0.23
N PHE A 135 -10.26 0.57 0.56
CA PHE A 135 -9.22 0.28 -0.43
C PHE A 135 -8.59 -1.11 -0.26
N SER A 136 -8.71 -1.79 0.88
CA SER A 136 -7.97 -3.03 1.19
C SER A 136 -8.10 -4.12 0.12
N VAL A 137 -9.32 -4.42 -0.33
CA VAL A 137 -9.55 -5.48 -1.33
C VAL A 137 -9.09 -5.04 -2.72
N SER A 138 -9.42 -3.81 -3.12
CA SER A 138 -9.01 -3.24 -4.41
C SER A 138 -7.49 -3.08 -4.50
N PHE A 139 -6.82 -2.72 -3.40
CA PHE A 139 -5.37 -2.62 -3.31
C PHE A 139 -4.73 -3.95 -3.69
N LYS A 140 -5.13 -5.06 -3.06
CA LYS A 140 -4.61 -6.39 -3.43
C LYS A 140 -4.80 -6.68 -4.92
N LYS A 141 -5.98 -6.39 -5.46
CA LYS A 141 -6.32 -6.67 -6.86
C LYS A 141 -5.26 -6.10 -7.81
N TYR A 142 -4.91 -4.83 -7.64
CA TYR A 142 -3.96 -4.12 -8.49
C TYR A 142 -2.50 -4.33 -8.09
N HIS A 143 -2.24 -4.46 -6.79
CA HIS A 143 -0.88 -4.60 -6.27
C HIS A 143 -0.22 -5.94 -6.64
N ILE A 144 -0.99 -7.03 -6.71
CA ILE A 144 -0.47 -8.32 -7.20
C ILE A 144 -0.12 -8.26 -8.69
N GLU A 145 -0.85 -7.45 -9.48
CA GLU A 145 -0.52 -7.22 -10.90
C GLU A 145 0.75 -6.40 -11.03
N HIS A 146 0.94 -5.38 -10.20
CA HIS A 146 2.18 -4.61 -10.13
C HIS A 146 3.40 -5.52 -9.89
N HIS A 147 3.35 -6.45 -8.94
CA HIS A 147 4.45 -7.42 -8.73
C HIS A 147 4.66 -8.38 -9.90
N ARG A 148 3.61 -8.70 -10.67
CA ARG A 148 3.67 -9.69 -11.77
C ARG A 148 4.07 -9.09 -13.12
N TYR A 149 3.66 -7.85 -13.35
CA TYR A 149 3.76 -7.13 -14.63
C TYR A 149 4.45 -5.78 -14.43
N MET A 150 5.46 -5.71 -13.55
CA MET A 150 6.09 -4.46 -13.13
C MET A 150 6.60 -3.64 -14.31
N GLY A 151 6.11 -2.39 -14.40
CA GLY A 151 6.41 -1.47 -15.50
C GLY A 151 5.75 -1.81 -16.83
N GLU A 152 4.98 -2.90 -16.96
CA GLU A 152 4.25 -3.21 -18.19
C GLU A 152 3.08 -2.24 -18.39
N GLU A 153 2.93 -1.72 -19.61
CA GLU A 153 1.93 -0.71 -19.92
C GLU A 153 0.51 -1.13 -19.55
N VAL A 154 -0.18 -0.24 -18.82
CA VAL A 154 -1.58 -0.38 -18.35
C VAL A 154 -1.78 -1.46 -17.28
N LEU A 155 -1.11 -2.61 -17.39
CA LEU A 155 -1.13 -3.70 -16.39
C LEU A 155 -0.58 -3.22 -15.05
N ASP A 156 0.53 -2.48 -15.05
CA ASP A 156 1.08 -1.85 -13.85
C ASP A 156 0.46 -0.47 -13.63
N THR A 157 -0.56 -0.44 -12.78
CA THR A 157 -1.27 0.81 -12.42
C THR A 157 -0.52 1.69 -11.42
N ASP A 158 0.63 1.24 -10.91
CA ASP A 158 1.48 2.03 -10.03
C ASP A 158 2.26 3.14 -10.78
N VAL A 159 2.50 2.93 -12.09
CA VAL A 159 3.21 3.90 -12.94
C VAL A 159 2.34 5.13 -13.21
N PRO A 160 2.85 6.37 -12.99
CA PRO A 160 2.14 7.59 -13.36
C PRO A 160 1.71 7.61 -14.82
N THR A 161 0.58 8.26 -15.10
CA THR A 161 0.11 8.46 -16.46
C THR A 161 0.97 9.50 -17.19
N LEU A 162 0.94 9.45 -18.54
CA LEU A 162 1.58 10.48 -19.37
C LEU A 162 1.04 11.90 -19.07
N PHE A 163 -0.22 12.00 -18.64
CA PHE A 163 -0.80 13.26 -18.17
C PHE A 163 -0.07 13.78 -16.93
N GLU A 164 0.08 12.95 -15.89
CA GLU A 164 0.82 13.30 -14.67
C GLU A 164 2.26 13.71 -15.02
N ALA A 165 2.95 12.91 -15.84
CA ALA A 165 4.34 13.17 -16.22
C ALA A 165 4.54 14.47 -17.00
N ARG A 166 3.62 14.82 -17.90
CA ARG A 166 3.66 16.09 -18.64
C ARG A 166 3.27 17.30 -17.80
N LEU A 167 2.41 17.11 -16.80
CA LEU A 167 1.91 18.21 -15.98
C LEU A 167 2.93 18.61 -14.89
N PHE A 168 3.49 17.63 -14.18
CA PHE A 168 4.31 17.84 -12.98
C PHE A 168 5.81 17.85 -13.28
N THR A 169 6.24 18.89 -14.00
CA THR A 169 7.55 18.97 -14.66
C THR A 169 8.55 19.94 -14.01
N ASN A 170 8.21 20.58 -12.89
CA ASN A 170 9.13 21.44 -12.15
C ASN A 170 8.96 21.28 -10.64
N SER A 171 9.88 21.81 -9.83
CA SER A 171 9.86 21.61 -8.37
C SER A 171 8.53 21.98 -7.73
N PHE A 172 7.96 23.14 -8.04
CA PHE A 172 6.69 23.55 -7.45
C PHE A 172 5.55 22.60 -7.81
N ARG A 173 5.46 22.19 -9.08
CA ARG A 173 4.43 21.25 -9.53
C ARG A 173 4.67 19.85 -8.97
N LYS A 174 5.92 19.38 -8.87
CA LYS A 174 6.25 18.10 -8.22
C LYS A 174 5.87 18.11 -6.74
N LEU A 175 6.03 19.23 -6.05
CA LEU A 175 5.52 19.38 -4.68
C LEU A 175 3.99 19.28 -4.62
N ILE A 176 3.27 19.94 -5.54
CA ILE A 176 1.81 19.76 -5.67
C ILE A 176 1.46 18.29 -5.93
N TRP A 177 2.21 17.60 -6.79
CA TRP A 177 1.99 16.19 -7.07
C TRP A 177 2.06 15.35 -5.80
N LEU A 178 3.01 15.61 -4.88
CA LEU A 178 3.06 14.92 -3.59
C LEU A 178 1.78 15.11 -2.77
N PHE A 179 1.23 16.33 -2.69
CA PHE A 179 -0.04 16.55 -1.99
C PHE A 179 -1.23 15.80 -2.64
N PHE A 180 -1.19 15.62 -3.96
CA PHE A 180 -2.25 14.94 -4.71
C PHE A 180 -1.98 13.45 -4.98
N GLN A 181 -0.81 12.94 -4.58
CA GLN A 181 -0.42 11.54 -4.73
C GLN A 181 -1.49 10.57 -4.21
N PRO A 182 -2.11 10.77 -3.02
CA PRO A 182 -3.14 9.85 -2.54
C PRO A 182 -4.30 9.69 -3.53
N PHE A 183 -4.68 10.77 -4.22
CA PHE A 183 -5.75 10.76 -5.21
C PHE A 183 -5.30 10.09 -6.51
N PHE A 184 -4.09 10.38 -6.99
CA PHE A 184 -3.57 9.68 -8.17
C PHE A 184 -3.48 8.18 -7.92
N TYR A 185 -2.97 7.77 -6.77
CA TYR A 185 -2.86 6.37 -6.39
C TYR A 185 -4.23 5.68 -6.33
N ALA A 186 -5.22 6.34 -5.72
CA ALA A 186 -6.57 5.78 -5.58
C ALA A 186 -7.34 5.70 -6.91
N PHE A 187 -7.24 6.72 -7.77
CA PHE A 187 -8.08 6.84 -8.96
C PHE A 187 -7.43 6.35 -10.24
N ARG A 188 -6.09 6.35 -10.36
CA ARG A 188 -5.40 5.94 -11.59
C ARG A 188 -5.83 4.54 -12.05
N PRO A 189 -5.89 3.50 -11.19
CA PRO A 189 -6.34 2.18 -11.61
C PRO A 189 -7.76 2.19 -12.19
N LEU A 190 -8.66 3.00 -11.61
CA LEU A 190 -10.05 3.16 -12.05
C LEU A 190 -10.19 3.92 -13.39
N VAL A 191 -9.14 4.60 -13.82
CA VAL A 191 -9.12 5.32 -15.11
C VAL A 191 -8.47 4.46 -16.18
N ILE A 192 -7.31 3.87 -15.91
CA ILE A 192 -6.49 3.23 -16.95
C ILE A 192 -6.74 1.72 -17.07
N TYR A 193 -7.10 1.04 -15.99
CA TYR A 193 -7.30 -0.41 -16.00
C TYR A 193 -8.51 -0.81 -15.14
N ARG A 194 -9.70 -0.53 -15.68
CA ARG A 194 -10.98 -0.81 -15.02
C ARG A 194 -11.25 -2.31 -14.99
N LYS A 195 -11.13 -2.91 -13.82
CA LYS A 195 -11.51 -4.31 -13.57
C LYS A 195 -12.92 -4.33 -12.98
N ALA A 196 -13.63 -5.45 -13.17
CA ALA A 196 -14.94 -5.66 -12.58
C ALA A 196 -14.87 -5.53 -11.05
N VAL A 197 -16.00 -5.16 -10.44
CA VAL A 197 -16.15 -5.09 -8.99
C VAL A 197 -16.41 -6.49 -8.45
N SER A 198 -15.66 -6.90 -7.44
CA SER A 198 -15.83 -8.17 -6.73
C SER A 198 -16.81 -8.06 -5.57
N ASP A 199 -17.36 -9.20 -5.16
CA ASP A 199 -18.19 -9.30 -3.95
C ASP A 199 -17.47 -8.81 -2.68
N LEU A 200 -16.17 -9.07 -2.53
CA LEU A 200 -15.37 -8.59 -1.41
C LEU A 200 -15.16 -7.07 -1.43
N GLU A 201 -15.09 -6.43 -2.59
CA GLU A 201 -15.03 -4.95 -2.66
C GLU A 201 -16.35 -4.33 -2.25
N ILE A 202 -17.48 -4.94 -2.63
CA ILE A 202 -18.81 -4.52 -2.15
C ILE A 202 -18.88 -4.66 -0.64
N LEU A 203 -18.42 -5.79 -0.08
CA LEU A 203 -18.35 -5.99 1.37
C LEU A 203 -17.43 -4.95 2.04
N ASN A 204 -16.23 -4.73 1.52
CA ASN A 204 -15.29 -3.74 2.04
C ASN A 204 -15.92 -2.34 2.04
N PHE A 205 -16.63 -1.96 0.98
CA PHE A 205 -17.33 -0.69 0.87
C PHE A 205 -18.40 -0.55 1.95
N ILE A 206 -19.31 -1.53 2.06
CA ILE A 206 -20.42 -1.50 3.04
C ILE A 206 -19.87 -1.41 4.47
N VAL A 207 -18.89 -2.25 4.81
CA VAL A 207 -18.28 -2.27 6.15
C VAL A 207 -17.58 -0.94 6.43
N GLN A 208 -16.78 -0.41 5.49
CA GLN A 208 -16.06 0.85 5.71
C GLN A 208 -17.03 2.03 5.86
N MET A 209 -18.09 2.11 5.06
CA MET A 209 -19.09 3.18 5.19
C MET A 209 -19.82 3.08 6.54
N THR A 210 -20.08 1.87 7.02
CA THR A 210 -20.67 1.61 8.34
C THR A 210 -19.73 2.08 9.46
N VAL A 211 -18.43 1.75 9.38
CA VAL A 211 -17.41 2.21 10.34
C VAL A 211 -17.31 3.73 10.33
N ASN A 212 -17.21 4.35 9.15
CA ASN A 212 -17.16 5.80 8.99
C ASN A 212 -18.38 6.48 9.63
N TYR A 213 -19.58 5.93 9.39
CA TYR A 213 -20.82 6.41 10.01
C TYR A 213 -20.72 6.36 11.54
N PHE A 214 -20.31 5.23 12.13
CA PHE A 214 -20.18 5.12 13.59
C PHE A 214 -19.11 6.04 14.18
N VAL A 215 -17.99 6.26 13.49
CA VAL A 215 -17.00 7.25 13.92
C VAL A 215 -17.62 8.65 13.99
N ILE A 216 -18.38 9.05 12.97
CA ILE A 216 -19.04 10.35 12.96
C ILE A 216 -20.11 10.44 14.06
N GLN A 217 -20.92 9.39 14.25
CA GLN A 217 -21.98 9.40 15.26
C GLN A 217 -21.46 9.44 16.70
N TYR A 218 -20.39 8.68 17.00
CA TYR A 218 -19.90 8.52 18.38
C TYR A 218 -18.70 9.43 18.72
N PHE A 219 -17.87 9.80 17.74
CA PHE A 219 -16.68 10.63 17.95
C PHE A 219 -16.73 11.98 17.20
N GLY A 220 -17.76 12.24 16.39
CA GLY A 220 -17.95 13.52 15.73
C GLY A 220 -17.04 13.79 14.53
N TRP A 221 -17.32 14.91 13.85
CA TRP A 221 -16.64 15.31 12.61
C TRP A 221 -15.17 15.65 12.79
N LYS A 222 -14.74 16.12 13.97
CA LYS A 222 -13.32 16.42 14.26
C LYS A 222 -12.47 15.15 14.18
N SER A 223 -12.92 14.07 14.82
CA SER A 223 -12.26 12.76 14.78
C SER A 223 -12.25 12.15 13.38
N PHE A 224 -13.37 12.28 12.65
CA PHE A 224 -13.41 11.84 11.26
C PHE A 224 -12.44 12.64 10.37
N THR A 225 -12.30 13.95 10.62
CA THR A 225 -11.35 14.82 9.93
C THR A 225 -9.91 14.43 10.25
N PHE A 226 -9.61 14.08 11.51
CA PHE A 226 -8.31 13.53 11.90
C PHE A 226 -7.95 12.29 11.05
N LEU A 227 -8.88 11.34 10.84
CA LEU A 227 -8.63 10.16 10.00
C LEU A 227 -8.40 10.52 8.52
N ILE A 228 -9.18 11.46 7.97
CA ILE A 228 -9.00 11.94 6.57
C ILE A 228 -7.63 12.59 6.40
N LEU A 229 -7.25 13.49 7.31
CA LEU A 229 -5.96 14.18 7.26
C LEU A 229 -4.81 13.19 7.41
N SER A 230 -4.93 12.25 8.33
CA SER A 230 -3.94 11.18 8.53
C SER A 230 -3.70 10.38 7.25
N MET A 231 -4.77 10.00 6.56
CA MET A 231 -4.69 9.30 5.27
C MET A 231 -4.00 10.15 4.20
N ILE A 232 -4.44 11.39 3.98
CA ILE A 232 -3.85 12.27 2.95
C ILE A 232 -2.37 12.54 3.23
N LEU A 233 -2.01 12.78 4.48
CA LEU A 233 -0.62 13.05 4.87
C LEU A 233 0.26 11.82 4.70
N SER A 234 -0.22 10.64 5.12
CA SER A 234 0.54 9.36 5.09
C SER A 234 0.98 8.90 3.70
N MET A 235 0.24 9.31 2.66
CA MET A 235 0.55 9.00 1.25
C MET A 235 1.16 10.19 0.50
N GLY A 236 1.09 11.39 1.07
CA GLY A 236 1.58 12.61 0.42
C GLY A 236 2.97 13.04 0.87
N ILE A 237 3.02 13.96 1.84
CA ILE A 237 4.26 14.67 2.24
C ILE A 237 4.82 14.22 3.59
N HIS A 238 4.18 13.27 4.28
CA HIS A 238 4.70 12.74 5.54
C HIS A 238 6.04 12.02 5.30
N PRO A 239 7.01 12.03 6.23
CA PRO A 239 8.30 11.35 6.07
C PRO A 239 8.20 9.89 5.56
N THR A 240 7.19 9.15 6.01
CA THR A 240 6.96 7.77 5.58
C THR A 240 6.44 7.66 4.15
N ALA A 241 5.79 8.68 3.60
CA ALA A 241 5.29 8.69 2.23
C ALA A 241 6.41 8.60 1.18
N GLY A 242 7.66 8.91 1.56
CA GLY A 242 8.83 8.68 0.70
C GLY A 242 8.98 7.22 0.26
N HIS A 243 8.37 6.27 1.00
CA HIS A 243 8.17 4.89 0.58
C HIS A 243 7.70 4.76 -0.88
N PHE A 244 6.54 5.33 -1.21
CA PHE A 244 5.88 5.21 -2.53
C PHE A 244 6.73 5.71 -3.70
N ILE A 245 7.72 6.56 -3.43
CA ILE A 245 8.63 7.07 -4.45
C ILE A 245 9.91 6.26 -4.46
N SER A 246 10.41 5.89 -3.28
CA SER A 246 11.68 5.19 -3.14
C SER A 246 11.68 3.87 -3.90
N GLU A 247 10.56 3.16 -3.92
CA GLU A 247 10.46 1.79 -4.38
C GLU A 247 10.77 1.64 -5.87
N HIS A 248 10.11 2.43 -6.74
CA HIS A 248 10.13 2.19 -8.20
C HIS A 248 10.50 3.39 -9.06
N TYR A 249 10.85 4.53 -8.46
CA TYR A 249 11.33 5.67 -9.24
C TYR A 249 12.82 5.53 -9.54
N VAL A 250 13.22 5.82 -10.77
CA VAL A 250 14.59 5.63 -11.25
C VAL A 250 15.52 6.72 -10.69
N PHE A 251 16.21 6.40 -9.60
CA PHE A 251 17.28 7.21 -8.99
C PHE A 251 18.68 6.87 -9.52
N LYS A 252 18.88 5.65 -10.00
CA LYS A 252 20.11 5.16 -10.64
C LYS A 252 19.74 4.53 -11.99
N PRO A 253 20.29 5.02 -13.13
CA PRO A 253 20.02 4.42 -14.43
C PRO A 253 20.30 2.91 -14.43
N GLY A 254 19.38 2.14 -15.01
CA GLY A 254 19.47 0.67 -15.07
C GLY A 254 18.98 -0.07 -13.83
N GLN A 255 18.52 0.62 -12.78
CA GLN A 255 17.87 0.02 -11.61
C GLN A 255 16.44 0.55 -11.47
N GLU A 256 15.48 -0.34 -11.26
CA GLU A 256 14.04 -0.02 -11.25
C GLU A 256 13.32 -0.33 -9.94
N THR A 257 14.03 -0.97 -9.02
CA THR A 257 13.52 -1.27 -7.68
C THR A 257 14.61 -0.94 -6.67
N TYR A 258 14.24 -0.31 -5.56
CA TYR A 258 15.18 0.14 -4.55
C TYR A 258 14.69 -0.22 -3.16
N SER A 259 15.62 -0.71 -2.34
CA SER A 259 15.38 -0.89 -0.92
C SER A 259 15.73 0.38 -0.15
N TYR A 260 15.20 0.46 1.07
CA TYR A 260 15.46 1.44 2.10
C TYR A 260 15.91 0.71 3.39
N TYR A 261 17.09 1.05 3.89
CA TYR A 261 17.65 0.46 5.13
C TYR A 261 17.78 1.51 6.24
N GLY A 262 16.72 2.27 6.47
CA GLY A 262 16.70 3.26 7.54
C GLY A 262 15.71 2.94 8.68
N PRO A 263 15.65 3.81 9.69
CA PRO A 263 14.92 3.56 10.94
C PRO A 263 13.41 3.46 10.78
N LEU A 264 12.83 4.00 9.70
CA LEU A 264 11.38 3.94 9.50
C LEU A 264 10.88 2.50 9.30
N ASN A 265 11.76 1.55 8.94
CA ASN A 265 11.43 0.12 8.90
C ASN A 265 10.85 -0.43 10.22
N LEU A 266 11.25 0.15 11.37
CA LEU A 266 10.75 -0.23 12.70
C LEU A 266 9.24 -0.01 12.86
N VAL A 267 8.67 0.89 12.05
CA VAL A 267 7.25 1.28 12.10
C VAL A 267 6.52 0.99 10.78
N THR A 268 7.19 0.29 9.85
CA THR A 268 6.68 -0.03 8.51
C THR A 268 6.88 -1.50 8.14
N PHE A 269 6.93 -2.38 9.13
CA PHE A 269 7.02 -3.84 8.95
C PHE A 269 8.19 -4.28 8.06
N ASN A 270 9.30 -3.53 8.06
CA ASN A 270 10.46 -3.75 7.17
C ASN A 270 10.14 -3.75 5.66
N VAL A 271 9.04 -3.13 5.22
CA VAL A 271 8.72 -3.03 3.78
C VAL A 271 9.86 -2.37 2.97
N GLY A 272 10.69 -1.55 3.63
CA GLY A 272 11.86 -0.95 3.00
C GLY A 272 12.86 -1.97 2.45
N TYR A 273 12.84 -3.24 2.87
CA TYR A 273 13.57 -4.32 2.18
C TYR A 273 12.85 -4.70 0.87
N HIS A 274 12.66 -3.71 0.00
CA HIS A 274 11.70 -3.77 -1.09
C HIS A 274 12.17 -4.61 -2.28
N VAL A 275 13.48 -4.59 -2.57
CA VAL A 275 14.05 -5.48 -3.58
C VAL A 275 13.90 -6.93 -3.13
N GLU A 276 14.21 -7.21 -1.86
CA GLU A 276 14.03 -8.52 -1.23
C GLU A 276 12.56 -8.95 -1.24
N HIS A 277 11.65 -8.02 -0.94
CA HIS A 277 10.20 -8.22 -1.00
C HIS A 277 9.73 -8.58 -2.41
N HIS A 278 10.12 -7.84 -3.44
CA HIS A 278 9.73 -8.17 -4.81
C HIS A 278 10.32 -9.50 -5.29
N ASP A 279 11.53 -9.86 -4.84
CA ASP A 279 12.09 -11.18 -5.11
C ASP A 279 11.26 -12.26 -4.41
N PHE A 280 10.84 -12.03 -3.16
CA PHE A 280 10.16 -13.01 -2.31
C PHE A 280 8.91 -12.45 -1.62
N PRO A 281 7.81 -12.17 -2.36
CA PRO A 281 6.66 -11.44 -1.82
C PRO A 281 5.86 -12.24 -0.76
N PHE A 282 6.14 -13.54 -0.63
CA PHE A 282 5.51 -14.42 0.37
C PHE A 282 6.39 -14.70 1.60
N ILE A 283 7.51 -13.99 1.74
CA ILE A 283 8.29 -13.94 2.99
C ILE A 283 7.80 -12.73 3.78
N PRO A 284 7.37 -12.89 5.05
CA PRO A 284 6.86 -11.76 5.83
C PRO A 284 7.97 -10.74 6.10
N GLY A 285 7.62 -9.45 6.15
CA GLY A 285 8.56 -8.34 6.35
C GLY A 285 9.59 -8.54 7.47
N VAL A 286 9.20 -9.12 8.61
CA VAL A 286 10.12 -9.40 9.74
C VAL A 286 11.30 -10.30 9.37
N ARG A 287 11.19 -11.10 8.29
CA ARG A 287 12.22 -12.03 7.81
C ARG A 287 12.97 -11.51 6.58
N LEU A 288 12.54 -10.43 5.94
CA LEU A 288 13.25 -9.85 4.78
C LEU A 288 14.71 -9.45 5.09
N PRO A 289 15.06 -8.94 6.30
CA PRO A 289 16.46 -8.70 6.65
C PRO A 289 17.33 -9.96 6.58
N LEU A 290 16.75 -11.15 6.84
CA LEU A 290 17.47 -12.42 6.73
C LEU A 290 17.71 -12.82 5.28
N VAL A 291 16.80 -12.49 4.35
CA VAL A 291 17.00 -12.72 2.91
C VAL A 291 18.26 -12.00 2.45
N ARG A 292 18.38 -10.71 2.77
CA ARG A 292 19.57 -9.91 2.46
C ARG A 292 20.84 -10.50 3.08
N LYS A 293 20.76 -10.93 4.35
CA LYS A 293 21.89 -11.50 5.08
C LYS A 293 22.37 -12.83 4.49
N ILE A 294 21.47 -13.66 3.98
CA ILE A 294 21.80 -14.97 3.41
C ILE A 294 22.40 -14.83 2.00
N ALA A 295 21.87 -13.90 1.19
CA ALA A 295 22.24 -13.73 -0.21
C ALA A 295 22.82 -12.33 -0.52
N PRO A 296 23.80 -11.83 0.25
CA PRO A 296 24.28 -10.44 0.16
C PRO A 296 24.85 -10.08 -1.22
N GLU A 297 25.42 -11.04 -1.94
CA GLU A 297 25.98 -10.83 -3.27
C GLU A 297 24.95 -10.36 -4.30
N TYR A 298 23.66 -10.63 -4.07
CA TYR A 298 22.57 -10.19 -4.94
C TYR A 298 22.05 -8.79 -4.60
N TYR A 299 22.40 -8.24 -3.43
CA TYR A 299 21.79 -7.02 -2.89
C TYR A 299 22.78 -5.91 -2.51
N ASP A 300 24.03 -6.24 -2.17
CA ASP A 300 24.99 -5.24 -1.65
C ASP A 300 25.52 -4.28 -2.72
N HIS A 301 25.49 -4.69 -4.00
CA HIS A 301 25.91 -3.87 -5.13
C HIS A 301 24.78 -2.96 -5.67
N LEU A 302 23.54 -3.15 -5.20
CA LEU A 302 22.38 -2.36 -5.60
C LEU A 302 22.35 -1.03 -4.85
N MET A 303 21.90 0.02 -5.54
CA MET A 303 21.64 1.30 -4.88
C MET A 303 20.45 1.14 -3.93
N HIS A 304 20.54 1.75 -2.75
CA HIS A 304 19.47 1.77 -1.77
C HIS A 304 19.37 3.15 -1.14
N HIS A 305 18.26 3.39 -0.46
CA HIS A 305 18.00 4.61 0.29
C HIS A 305 18.28 4.43 1.78
N GLU A 306 18.73 5.49 2.44
CA GLU A 306 18.87 5.53 3.90
C GLU A 306 17.88 6.51 4.55
N SER A 307 17.23 7.37 3.74
CA SER A 307 16.27 8.38 4.21
C SER A 307 15.14 8.60 3.20
N TRP A 308 13.91 8.27 3.59
CA TRP A 308 12.70 8.58 2.80
C TRP A 308 12.39 10.08 2.76
N ILE A 309 12.78 10.85 3.79
CA ILE A 309 12.70 12.31 3.73
C ILE A 309 13.58 12.85 2.59
N TRP A 310 14.78 12.28 2.44
CA TRP A 310 15.69 12.65 1.35
C TRP A 310 15.14 12.23 -0.03
N VAL A 311 14.44 11.10 -0.10
CA VAL A 311 13.72 10.68 -1.32
C VAL A 311 12.66 11.71 -1.72
N LEU A 312 11.82 12.15 -0.78
CA LEU A 312 10.82 13.20 -1.04
C LEU A 312 11.49 14.51 -1.49
N TRP A 313 12.58 14.90 -0.83
CA TRP A 313 13.35 16.08 -1.22
C TRP A 313 13.88 15.96 -2.66
N LYS A 314 14.53 14.84 -2.99
CA LYS A 314 15.03 14.58 -4.35
C LYS A 314 13.91 14.58 -5.38
N PHE A 315 12.76 13.97 -5.07
CA PHE A 315 11.62 14.00 -5.96
C PHE A 315 11.21 15.43 -6.31
N VAL A 316 11.20 16.36 -5.35
CA VAL A 316 10.84 17.76 -5.61
C VAL A 316 11.96 18.53 -6.31
N PHE A 317 13.20 18.40 -5.87
CA PHE A 317 14.27 19.34 -6.24
C PHE A 317 15.25 18.80 -7.28
N ASP A 318 15.38 17.49 -7.45
CA ASP A 318 16.27 16.90 -8.44
C ASP A 318 15.63 16.94 -9.85
N PRO A 319 16.25 17.59 -10.86
CA PRO A 319 15.81 17.53 -12.25
C PRO A 319 15.67 16.10 -12.78
N ALA A 320 16.50 15.16 -12.30
CA ALA A 320 16.52 13.78 -12.74
C ALA A 320 15.46 12.91 -12.04
N VAL A 321 14.59 13.46 -11.20
CA VAL A 321 13.53 12.69 -10.53
C VAL A 321 12.19 13.41 -10.70
N GLY A 322 11.14 12.64 -10.99
CA GLY A 322 9.79 13.13 -11.23
C GLY A 322 8.90 12.01 -11.78
N PRO A 323 7.66 12.29 -12.22
CA PRO A 323 6.75 11.23 -12.67
C PRO A 323 7.24 10.44 -13.91
N TYR A 324 8.12 11.03 -14.73
CA TYR A 324 8.81 10.33 -15.83
C TYR A 324 9.91 9.36 -15.38
N ALA A 325 10.40 9.46 -14.14
CA ALA A 325 11.49 8.64 -13.63
C ALA A 325 10.98 7.23 -13.30
N ARG A 326 10.46 6.49 -14.27
CA ARG A 326 9.93 5.14 -14.15
C ARG A 326 10.38 4.32 -15.35
N ILE A 327 10.58 3.03 -15.13
CA ILE A 327 10.80 2.08 -16.22
C ILE A 327 9.45 1.62 -16.77
N LYS A 328 9.32 1.60 -18.10
CA LYS A 328 8.16 1.06 -18.81
C LYS A 328 8.55 -0.06 -19.77
N ARG A 329 7.61 -0.99 -19.98
CA ARG A 329 7.74 -2.14 -20.87
C ARG A 329 6.48 -2.32 -21.71
N PRO A 330 6.59 -2.84 -22.94
CA PRO A 330 5.42 -3.33 -23.68
C PRO A 330 4.69 -4.40 -22.87
N ALA A 331 3.35 -4.36 -22.87
CA ALA A 331 2.54 -5.40 -22.24
C ALA A 331 2.70 -6.73 -22.98
N ARG A 332 3.02 -7.80 -22.25
CA ARG A 332 3.20 -9.14 -22.84
C ARG A 332 1.93 -10.00 -22.81
N VAL A 333 0.94 -9.60 -22.02
CA VAL A 333 -0.36 -10.27 -21.93
C VAL A 333 -1.52 -9.30 -22.20
N PRO A 334 -2.66 -9.78 -22.69
CA PRO A 334 -3.88 -8.98 -22.78
C PRO A 334 -4.38 -8.52 -21.40
N LEU A 335 -5.14 -7.43 -21.37
CA LEU A 335 -5.83 -6.97 -20.17
C LEU A 335 -6.93 -7.96 -19.76
N ASP A 336 -6.91 -8.37 -18.50
CA ASP A 336 -8.00 -9.12 -17.86
C ASP A 336 -8.89 -8.18 -17.04
N HIS A 337 -10.13 -7.96 -17.47
CA HIS A 337 -11.09 -7.10 -16.79
C HIS A 337 -11.95 -7.84 -15.74
N SER A 338 -11.68 -9.12 -15.49
CA SER A 338 -12.47 -9.92 -14.54
C SER A 338 -12.16 -9.60 -13.08
N ALA A 339 -12.98 -10.16 -12.18
CA ALA A 339 -12.81 -10.09 -10.74
C ALA A 339 -13.05 -11.46 -10.09
N THR A 340 -12.25 -11.79 -9.08
CA THR A 340 -12.44 -13.01 -8.29
C THR A 340 -13.57 -12.81 -7.28
N ASN A 341 -14.53 -13.74 -7.25
CA ASN A 341 -15.64 -13.74 -6.30
C ASN A 341 -15.52 -14.94 -5.33
N TYR A 342 -15.97 -14.75 -4.09
CA TYR A 342 -15.88 -15.69 -2.97
C TYR A 342 -17.26 -16.21 -2.50
N PHE A 343 -18.30 -16.04 -3.33
CA PHE A 343 -19.67 -16.45 -2.98
C PHE A 343 -19.79 -17.86 -2.38
N THR A 344 -19.12 -18.85 -2.99
CA THR A 344 -19.10 -20.24 -2.50
C THR A 344 -18.45 -20.38 -1.12
N ASP A 345 -17.40 -19.62 -0.85
CA ASP A 345 -16.72 -19.60 0.44
C ASP A 345 -17.61 -18.98 1.53
N TYR A 346 -18.33 -17.91 1.21
CA TYR A 346 -19.30 -17.30 2.15
C TYR A 346 -20.39 -18.29 2.54
N VAL A 347 -20.97 -18.98 1.55
CA VAL A 347 -22.02 -19.99 1.80
C VAL A 347 -21.47 -21.12 2.67
N ALA A 348 -20.24 -21.56 2.44
CA ALA A 348 -19.59 -22.58 3.26
C ALA A 348 -19.40 -22.11 4.72
N ILE A 349 -18.98 -20.87 4.94
CA ILE A 349 -18.84 -20.28 6.28
C ILE A 349 -20.21 -20.18 6.98
N LEU A 350 -21.22 -19.64 6.30
CA LEU A 350 -22.56 -19.51 6.86
C LEU A 350 -23.15 -20.88 7.25
N LYS A 351 -22.91 -21.92 6.45
CA LYS A 351 -23.29 -23.30 6.79
C LYS A 351 -22.56 -23.82 8.03
N ARG A 352 -21.27 -23.51 8.20
CA ARG A 352 -20.49 -23.89 9.40
C ARG A 352 -21.00 -23.15 10.65
N ILE A 353 -21.25 -21.85 10.53
CA ILE A 353 -21.82 -21.03 11.61
C ILE A 353 -23.19 -21.59 11.99
N ALA A 354 -24.07 -21.84 11.04
CA ALA A 354 -25.39 -22.43 11.29
C ALA A 354 -25.30 -23.81 11.94
N LYS A 355 -24.34 -24.66 11.54
CA LYS A 355 -24.07 -25.95 12.18
C LYS A 355 -23.60 -25.78 13.63
N TRP A 356 -22.68 -24.85 13.89
CA TRP A 356 -22.20 -24.56 15.24
C TRP A 356 -23.33 -24.03 16.13
N PHE A 357 -24.14 -23.09 15.64
CA PHE A 357 -25.32 -22.60 16.36
C PHE A 357 -26.31 -23.73 16.65
N ARG A 358 -26.56 -24.64 15.70
CA ARG A 358 -27.40 -25.83 15.97
C ARG A 358 -26.83 -26.70 17.08
N LEU A 359 -25.53 -26.95 17.10
CA LEU A 359 -24.87 -27.76 18.14
C LEU A 359 -24.80 -27.05 19.50
N ALA A 360 -24.70 -25.72 19.52
CA ALA A 360 -24.65 -24.92 20.73
C ALA A 360 -26.04 -24.69 21.37
N VAL A 361 -27.08 -24.55 20.54
CA VAL A 361 -28.47 -24.31 21.00
C VAL A 361 -29.22 -25.63 21.24
N TYR A 362 -28.92 -26.67 20.46
CA TYR A 362 -29.42 -28.02 20.64
C TYR A 362 -28.23 -28.97 20.81
N PRO A 363 -27.60 -29.03 22.00
CA PRO A 363 -26.64 -30.08 22.28
C PRO A 363 -27.39 -31.39 22.07
N SER A 364 -26.93 -32.19 21.12
CA SER A 364 -27.53 -33.48 20.81
C SER A 364 -27.72 -34.26 22.10
N CYS A 365 -28.99 -34.41 22.52
CA CYS A 365 -29.34 -35.23 23.67
C CYS A 365 -28.76 -36.62 23.38
N PRO A 366 -27.90 -37.18 24.24
CA PRO A 366 -27.41 -38.54 24.02
C PRO A 366 -28.64 -39.44 23.94
N VAL A 367 -28.85 -40.03 22.76
CA VAL A 367 -29.83 -41.10 22.60
C VAL A 367 -29.40 -42.18 23.58
N PRO A 368 -30.25 -42.62 24.53
CA PRO A 368 -29.91 -43.71 25.41
C PRO A 368 -29.54 -44.92 24.54
N THR A 369 -28.29 -45.33 24.57
CA THR A 369 -27.92 -46.64 24.06
C THR A 369 -28.47 -47.65 25.06
N GLU A 370 -29.41 -48.46 24.56
CA GLU A 370 -30.09 -49.60 25.17
C GLU A 370 -31.46 -49.31 25.78
N VAL A 371 -32.50 -49.89 25.14
CA VAL A 371 -33.48 -50.74 25.83
C VAL A 371 -33.92 -51.87 24.87
N HIS A 372 -33.58 -53.11 25.28
CA HIS A 372 -33.99 -54.46 24.83
C HIS A 372 -33.35 -55.10 23.60
#